data_AF-A0A223KR29-F1
#
_entry.id   AF-A0A223KR29-F1
#
_cell.length_a   1.000
_cell.length_b   1.000
_cell.length_c   1.000
_cell.angle_alpha   90.00
_cell.angle_beta   90.00
_cell.angle_gamma   90.00
#
_symmetry.space_group_name_H-M   'P 1'
#
loop_
_entity.id
_entity.type
_entity.pdbx_description
1 polymer ?
#
loop_
_entity_poly.entity_id
_entity_poly.type
_entity_poly.pdbx_seq_one_letter_code
_entity_poly.pdbx_strand_id
1 'polypeptide(L)'
;MDLLKNMNTAMKYIEENLTSEIDFKVVARLTLCSEYHFKRMFSFLAGITLSEYIRRRRLSLAAFELHNSNVKVIDVATKYGYNSPDSFTRAFFNLHGVTPTEARNNGQQLKAYPLMTFQLSIRGGNEMNYRIEQKEGFNIVGIMKRVPIVIEGENPEIAAMWQSLTMERIEELQKLSNIDPKGIIQASTNFSEGRMEEKGYLDQYIGVATTREKPKYFSKLEVPALTWAIFESTGPFPNTLQETWGRIYSEWFPSSNYQVKEGPEILSIKSKDLTSSSVKCEIWIPVLKMLNSF
;
A
#
# COMPACT_ATOMS: atom_id res chain seq x y z
N MET A 1 -20.26 12.75 -9.12
CA MET A 1 -19.77 12.50 -7.76
C MET A 1 -18.30 12.89 -7.72
N ASP A 2 -17.90 13.78 -6.82
CA ASP A 2 -16.54 14.33 -6.82
C ASP A 2 -15.68 13.53 -5.82
N LEU A 3 -14.96 12.52 -6.33
CA LEU A 3 -14.09 11.67 -5.53
C LEU A 3 -13.07 12.49 -4.74
N LEU A 4 -12.49 13.51 -5.35
CA LEU A 4 -11.46 14.33 -4.69
C LEU A 4 -12.04 15.13 -3.53
N LYS A 5 -13.22 15.71 -3.71
CA LYS A 5 -13.96 16.34 -2.61
C LYS A 5 -14.24 15.34 -1.49
N ASN A 6 -14.65 14.12 -1.82
CA ASN A 6 -14.93 13.09 -0.83
C ASN A 6 -13.65 12.65 -0.08
N MET A 7 -12.54 12.46 -0.79
CA MET A 7 -11.23 12.15 -0.19
C MET A 7 -10.76 13.27 0.73
N ASN A 8 -10.86 14.53 0.31
CA ASN A 8 -10.51 15.67 1.17
C ASN A 8 -11.44 15.81 2.38
N THR A 9 -12.72 15.44 2.24
CA THR A 9 -13.66 15.40 3.37
C THR A 9 -13.24 14.34 4.39
N ALA A 10 -12.83 13.16 3.91
CA ALA A 10 -12.27 12.13 4.78
C ALA A 10 -10.95 12.55 5.46
N MET A 11 -10.06 13.22 4.73
CA MET A 11 -8.82 13.77 5.31
C MET A 11 -9.11 14.80 6.40
N LYS A 12 -10.09 15.69 6.18
CA LYS A 12 -10.53 16.65 7.20
C LYS A 12 -11.03 15.94 8.46
N TYR A 13 -11.87 14.92 8.30
CA TYR A 13 -12.34 14.11 9.44
C TYR A 13 -11.18 13.47 10.20
N ILE A 14 -10.18 12.91 9.50
CA ILE A 14 -9.00 12.31 10.13
C ILE A 14 -8.22 13.37 10.94
N GLU A 15 -8.00 14.55 10.36
CA GLU A 15 -7.28 15.66 11.03
C GLU A 15 -8.02 16.15 12.28
N GLU A 16 -9.34 16.26 12.23
CA GLU A 16 -10.19 16.66 13.36
C GLU A 16 -10.21 15.61 14.49
N ASN A 17 -9.84 14.36 14.19
CA ASN A 17 -9.86 13.24 15.14
C ASN A 17 -8.47 12.70 15.48
N LEU A 18 -7.39 13.48 15.27
CA LEU A 18 -6.03 13.03 15.60
C LEU A 18 -5.81 12.78 17.10
N THR A 19 -6.57 13.42 17.99
CA THR A 19 -6.46 13.23 19.45
C THR A 19 -7.49 12.26 20.01
N SER A 20 -8.25 11.58 19.16
CA SER A 20 -9.29 10.62 19.51
C SER A 20 -9.14 9.34 18.68
N GLU A 21 -10.01 8.37 18.94
CA GLU A 21 -10.10 7.18 18.09
C GLU A 21 -10.73 7.56 16.74
N ILE A 22 -10.03 7.22 15.65
CA ILE A 22 -10.50 7.47 14.28
C ILE A 22 -11.34 6.26 13.84
N ASP A 23 -12.65 6.46 13.70
CA ASP A 23 -13.54 5.45 13.11
C ASP A 23 -13.42 5.44 11.58
N PHE A 24 -12.78 4.40 11.04
CA PHE A 24 -12.62 4.22 9.59
C PHE A 24 -13.94 3.87 8.87
N LYS A 25 -15.00 3.47 9.59
CA LYS A 25 -16.33 3.32 8.99
C LYS A 25 -16.94 4.68 8.64
N VAL A 26 -16.59 5.74 9.36
CA VAL A 26 -16.96 7.12 8.98
C VAL A 26 -16.23 7.49 7.69
N VAL A 27 -14.92 7.22 7.61
CA VAL A 27 -14.12 7.46 6.40
C VAL A 27 -14.73 6.76 5.18
N ALA A 28 -15.04 5.46 5.29
CA ALA A 28 -15.66 4.68 4.23
C ALA A 28 -17.00 5.27 3.75
N ARG A 29 -17.83 5.77 4.67
CA ARG A 29 -19.09 6.45 4.33
C ARG A 29 -18.88 7.79 3.63
N LEU A 30 -17.91 8.59 4.09
CA LEU A 30 -17.58 9.87 3.47
C LEU A 30 -17.02 9.71 2.06
N THR A 31 -16.24 8.65 1.83
CA THR A 31 -15.62 8.36 0.54
C THR A 31 -16.48 7.52 -0.39
N LEU A 32 -17.57 6.94 0.12
CA LEU A 32 -18.44 5.99 -0.59
C LEU A 32 -17.64 4.81 -1.16
N CYS A 33 -16.60 4.38 -0.43
CA CYS A 33 -15.78 3.23 -0.79
C CYS A 33 -15.39 2.43 0.46
N SER A 34 -14.95 1.19 0.28
CA SER A 34 -14.49 0.37 1.41
C SER A 34 -13.28 0.99 2.12
N GLU A 35 -13.11 0.69 3.41
CA GLU A 35 -11.92 1.08 4.18
C GLU A 35 -10.62 0.59 3.52
N TYR A 36 -10.67 -0.62 2.96
CA TYR A 36 -9.56 -1.23 2.25
C TYR A 36 -9.17 -0.40 1.03
N HIS A 37 -10.14 -0.07 0.18
CA HIS A 37 -9.91 0.76 -1.01
C HIS A 37 -9.35 2.14 -0.64
N PHE A 38 -9.92 2.80 0.38
CA PHE A 38 -9.43 4.09 0.85
C PHE A 38 -7.96 4.03 1.29
N LYS A 39 -7.60 3.06 2.14
CA LYS A 39 -6.22 2.91 2.64
C LYS A 39 -5.22 2.60 1.52
N ARG A 40 -5.59 1.72 0.57
CA ARG A 40 -4.76 1.42 -0.60
C ARG A 40 -4.57 2.66 -1.47
N MET A 41 -5.66 3.34 -1.83
CA MET A 41 -5.61 4.55 -2.65
C MET A 41 -4.80 5.67 -1.96
N PHE A 42 -5.03 5.91 -0.66
CA PHE A 42 -4.22 6.84 0.11
C PHE A 42 -2.74 6.47 0.03
N SER A 43 -2.39 5.22 0.29
CA SER A 43 -0.99 4.79 0.37
C SER A 43 -0.23 4.98 -0.94
N PHE A 44 -0.86 4.64 -2.06
CA PHE A 44 -0.26 4.82 -3.39
C PHE A 44 -0.10 6.30 -3.75
N LEU A 45 -1.11 7.13 -3.47
CA LEU A 45 -1.09 8.55 -3.84
C LEU A 45 -0.19 9.38 -2.92
N ALA A 46 -0.16 9.06 -1.63
CA ALA A 46 0.59 9.79 -0.61
C ALA A 46 2.06 9.38 -0.52
N GLY A 47 2.44 8.21 -1.06
CA GLY A 47 3.78 7.66 -0.90
C GLY A 47 4.07 7.10 0.50
N ILE A 48 3.07 7.03 1.39
CA ILE A 48 3.15 6.52 2.76
C ILE A 48 1.83 5.89 3.18
N THR A 49 1.85 4.95 4.13
CA THR A 49 0.61 4.38 4.67
C THR A 49 -0.22 5.42 5.42
N LEU A 50 -1.52 5.19 5.54
CA LEU A 50 -2.43 6.11 6.23
C LEU A 50 -2.10 6.24 7.72
N SER A 51 -1.68 5.15 8.35
CA SER A 51 -1.29 5.12 9.76
C SER A 51 0.03 5.84 10.00
N GLU A 52 0.98 5.74 9.05
CA GLU A 52 2.22 6.51 9.11
C GLU A 52 1.95 8.01 8.95
N TYR A 53 1.02 8.40 8.06
CA TYR A 53 0.55 9.78 7.97
C TYR A 53 -0.04 10.27 9.30
N ILE A 54 -1.00 9.54 9.88
CA ILE A 54 -1.64 9.89 11.16
C ILE A 54 -0.58 10.03 12.27
N ARG A 55 0.39 9.11 12.34
CA ARG A 55 1.48 9.14 13.31
C ARG A 55 2.35 10.40 13.15
N ARG A 56 2.79 10.69 11.93
CA ARG A 56 3.59 11.89 11.62
C ARG A 56 2.86 13.18 11.98
N ARG A 57 1.56 13.24 11.71
CA ARG A 57 0.70 14.38 12.08
C ARG A 57 0.58 14.53 13.59
N ARG A 58 0.28 13.46 14.31
CA ARG A 58 0.22 13.44 15.79
C ARG A 58 1.52 13.91 16.43
N LEU A 59 2.66 13.36 16.01
CA LEU A 59 3.98 13.74 16.54
C LEU A 59 4.36 15.19 16.20
N SER A 60 4.02 15.67 14.99
CA SER A 60 4.23 17.07 14.61
C SER A 60 3.43 18.02 15.51
N LEU A 61 2.15 17.71 15.77
CA LEU A 61 1.30 18.51 16.65
C LEU A 61 1.77 18.44 18.11
N ALA A 62 2.19 17.26 18.58
CA ALA A 62 2.79 17.09 19.90
C ALA A 62 4.05 17.96 20.06
N ALA A 63 4.91 18.04 19.04
CA ALA A 63 6.09 18.88 19.07
C ALA A 63 5.73 20.38 19.19
N PHE A 64 4.72 20.85 18.44
CA PHE A 64 4.21 22.22 18.60
C PHE A 64 3.66 22.50 20.00
N GLU A 65 2.92 21.55 20.59
CA GLU A 65 2.34 21.73 21.92
C GLU A 65 3.41 21.74 23.03
N LEU A 66 4.43 20.87 22.91
CA LEU A 66 5.56 20.82 23.83
C LEU A 66 6.42 22.09 23.76
N HIS A 67 6.61 22.64 22.55
CA HIS A 67 7.40 23.85 22.35
C HIS A 67 6.67 25.12 22.85
N ASN A 68 5.35 25.20 22.66
CA ASN A 68 4.56 26.40 22.97
C ASN A 68 3.96 26.41 24.39
N SER A 69 4.17 25.37 25.20
CA SER A 69 3.54 25.27 26.52
C SER A 69 4.33 24.44 27.53
N ASN A 70 4.00 24.59 28.81
CA ASN A 70 4.55 23.80 29.92
C ASN A 70 3.74 22.53 30.25
N VAL A 71 2.93 22.02 29.30
CA VAL A 71 2.17 20.76 29.44
C VAL A 71 3.09 19.60 29.81
N LYS A 72 2.66 18.59 30.57
CA LYS A 72 3.55 17.45 30.87
C LYS A 72 3.69 16.53 29.65
N VAL A 73 4.86 15.91 29.49
CA VAL A 73 5.12 14.96 28.40
C VAL A 73 4.12 13.81 28.40
N ILE A 74 3.73 13.32 29.59
CA ILE A 74 2.73 12.25 29.72
C ILE A 74 1.35 12.69 29.24
N ASP A 75 0.94 13.93 29.52
CA ASP A 75 -0.37 14.45 29.09
C ASP A 75 -0.42 14.57 27.56
N VAL A 76 0.67 15.05 26.94
CA VAL A 76 0.82 15.09 25.48
C VAL A 76 0.82 13.68 24.88
N ALA A 77 1.56 12.76 25.47
CA ALA A 77 1.61 11.36 25.01
C ALA A 77 0.20 10.74 24.99
N THR A 78 -0.54 10.86 26.10
CA THR A 78 -1.91 10.35 26.21
C THR A 78 -2.86 11.04 25.24
N LYS A 79 -2.78 12.38 25.11
CA LYS A 79 -3.61 13.15 24.18
C LYS A 79 -3.45 12.71 22.72
N TYR A 80 -2.24 12.34 22.31
CA TYR A 80 -1.95 11.87 20.95
C TYR A 80 -2.00 10.33 20.81
N GLY A 81 -2.64 9.64 21.75
CA GLY A 81 -2.99 8.22 21.62
C GLY A 81 -1.86 7.25 21.92
N TYR A 82 -0.86 7.66 22.72
CA TYR A 82 0.19 6.77 23.21
C TYR A 82 -0.14 6.25 24.62
N ASN A 83 -0.04 4.92 24.78
CA ASN A 83 -0.38 4.24 26.03
C ASN A 83 0.72 4.35 27.10
N SER A 84 1.95 4.76 26.72
CA SER A 84 3.03 4.99 27.67
C SER A 84 3.99 6.11 27.23
N PRO A 85 4.58 6.87 28.17
CA PRO A 85 5.63 7.85 27.87
C PRO A 85 6.83 7.27 27.12
N ASP A 86 7.20 6.02 27.37
CA ASP A 86 8.34 5.37 26.69
C ASP A 86 8.04 5.05 25.23
N SER A 87 6.81 4.65 24.91
CA SER A 87 6.38 4.45 23.53
C SER A 87 6.34 5.77 22.76
N PHE A 88 5.86 6.83 23.40
CA PHE A 88 5.84 8.18 22.84
C PHE A 88 7.25 8.72 22.63
N THR A 89 8.12 8.65 23.64
CA THR A 89 9.51 9.13 23.55
C THR A 89 10.27 8.45 22.43
N ARG A 90 10.15 7.13 22.26
CA ARG A 90 10.77 6.40 21.14
C ARG A 90 10.26 6.88 19.78
N ALA A 91 8.93 6.93 19.61
CA ALA A 91 8.34 7.36 18.34
C ALA A 91 8.67 8.84 18.02
N PHE A 92 8.68 9.69 19.04
CA PHE A 92 9.02 11.10 18.93
C PHE A 92 10.50 11.27 18.56
N PHE A 93 11.40 10.55 19.23
CA PHE A 93 12.83 10.55 18.90
C PHE A 93 13.10 10.04 17.49
N ASN A 94 12.47 8.94 17.08
CA ASN A 94 12.62 8.39 15.73
C ASN A 94 12.17 9.38 14.64
N LEU A 95 11.17 10.21 14.93
CA LEU A 95 10.73 11.24 14.00
C LEU A 95 11.61 12.49 14.07
N HIS A 96 11.78 13.09 15.24
CA HIS A 96 12.38 14.42 15.41
C HIS A 96 13.90 14.40 15.62
N GLY A 97 14.47 13.26 16.02
CA GLY A 97 15.89 13.12 16.37
C GLY A 97 16.26 13.63 17.78
N VAL A 98 15.28 14.10 18.55
CA VAL A 98 15.44 14.62 19.91
C VAL A 98 14.31 14.09 20.80
N THR A 99 14.52 14.07 22.11
CA THR A 99 13.49 13.65 23.06
C THR A 99 12.39 14.70 23.22
N PRO A 100 11.19 14.33 23.72
CA PRO A 100 10.13 15.29 24.01
C PRO A 100 10.52 16.40 24.99
N THR A 101 11.42 16.10 25.94
CA THR A 101 11.92 17.09 26.90
C THR A 101 12.87 18.08 26.23
N GLU A 102 13.78 17.60 25.39
CA GLU A 102 14.71 18.46 24.64
C GLU A 102 13.98 19.36 23.65
N ALA A 103 12.91 18.86 23.00
CA ALA A 103 12.11 19.61 22.03
C ALA A 103 11.50 20.92 22.57
N ARG A 104 11.41 21.08 23.90
CA ARG A 104 10.98 22.33 24.55
C ARG A 104 11.99 23.45 24.41
N ASN A 105 13.26 23.10 24.30
CA ASN A 105 14.33 24.08 24.29
C ASN A 105 14.39 24.80 22.93
N ASN A 106 14.69 26.09 22.96
CA ASN A 106 14.91 26.85 21.74
C ASN A 106 16.12 26.32 20.96
N GLY A 107 16.05 26.36 19.63
CA GLY A 107 17.15 25.97 18.74
C GLY A 107 17.18 24.48 18.36
N GLN A 108 16.23 23.66 18.82
CA GLN A 108 16.10 22.28 18.34
C GLN A 108 15.49 22.24 16.93
N GLN A 109 16.02 21.34 16.09
CA GLN A 109 15.43 21.06 14.79
C GLN A 109 14.31 20.04 14.94
N LEU A 110 13.08 20.44 14.60
CA LEU A 110 11.91 19.59 14.66
C LEU A 110 11.35 19.40 13.25
N LYS A 111 10.95 18.17 12.90
CA LYS A 111 10.28 17.89 11.62
C LYS A 111 8.80 18.23 11.71
N ALA A 112 8.29 18.98 10.74
CA ALA A 112 6.87 19.28 10.61
C ALA A 112 6.30 18.58 9.37
N TYR A 113 5.24 17.80 9.55
CA TYR A 113 4.49 17.20 8.46
C TYR A 113 3.18 17.97 8.28
N PRO A 114 3.02 18.77 7.22
CA PRO A 114 1.80 19.54 7.00
C PRO A 114 0.61 18.63 6.69
N LEU A 115 -0.60 19.20 6.80
CA LEU A 115 -1.83 18.51 6.41
C LEU A 115 -1.76 18.14 4.93
N MET A 116 -2.15 16.91 4.61
CA MET A 116 -2.21 16.44 3.23
C MET A 116 -3.61 16.71 2.64
N THR A 117 -3.62 17.26 1.44
CA THR A 117 -4.82 17.46 0.64
C THR A 117 -4.64 16.84 -0.72
N PHE A 118 -5.66 16.17 -1.22
CA PHE A 118 -5.69 15.66 -2.58
C PHE A 118 -6.10 16.78 -3.52
N GLN A 119 -5.27 17.04 -4.53
CA GLN A 119 -5.58 18.00 -5.59
C GLN A 119 -5.66 17.26 -6.92
N LEU A 120 -6.61 17.65 -7.77
CA LEU A 120 -6.62 17.18 -9.14
C LEU A 120 -5.41 17.79 -9.85
N SER A 121 -4.50 16.96 -10.31
CA SER A 121 -3.59 17.35 -11.37
C SER A 121 -4.09 16.71 -12.66
N ILE A 122 -4.35 17.51 -13.69
CA ILE A 122 -4.69 16.97 -15.01
C ILE A 122 -3.40 16.37 -15.56
N ARG A 123 -3.32 15.04 -15.53
CA ARG A 123 -2.29 14.23 -16.18
C ARG A 123 -3.02 13.20 -17.02
N GLY A 124 -2.71 13.15 -18.31
CA GLY A 124 -3.50 12.43 -19.31
C GLY A 124 -3.11 12.83 -20.72
N GLY A 125 -3.39 11.95 -21.69
CA GLY A 125 -2.96 12.03 -23.09
C GLY A 125 -2.39 10.70 -23.62
N ASN A 126 -1.96 9.82 -22.71
CA ASN A 126 -1.45 8.48 -23.05
C ASN A 126 -2.47 7.42 -22.64
N GLU A 127 -2.78 6.51 -23.56
CA GLU A 127 -3.65 5.37 -23.33
C GLU A 127 -3.12 4.45 -22.22
N MET A 128 -4.03 3.74 -21.56
CA MET A 128 -3.72 2.66 -20.63
C MET A 128 -4.58 1.46 -21.03
N ASN A 129 -3.92 0.43 -21.55
CA ASN A 129 -4.61 -0.79 -21.95
C ASN A 129 -4.97 -1.58 -20.70
N TYR A 130 -6.27 -1.81 -20.53
CA TYR A 130 -6.79 -2.64 -19.46
C TYR A 130 -7.94 -3.52 -19.96
N ARG A 131 -8.16 -4.62 -19.26
CA ARG A 131 -9.31 -5.50 -19.47
C ARG A 131 -9.87 -5.98 -18.14
N ILE A 132 -11.15 -6.36 -18.14
CA ILE A 132 -11.82 -6.94 -16.98
C ILE A 132 -12.03 -8.43 -17.23
N GLU A 133 -11.56 -9.27 -16.31
CA GLU A 133 -11.74 -10.73 -16.38
C GLU A 133 -12.38 -11.26 -15.09
N GLN A 134 -13.25 -12.26 -15.22
CA GLN A 134 -13.71 -13.06 -14.08
C GLN A 134 -12.91 -14.36 -14.05
N LYS A 135 -12.42 -14.73 -12.86
CA LYS A 135 -11.67 -15.96 -12.65
C LYS A 135 -12.31 -16.77 -11.54
N GLU A 136 -12.42 -18.07 -11.77
CA GLU A 136 -12.72 -19.06 -10.74
C GLU A 136 -11.62 -19.09 -9.67
N GLY A 137 -11.91 -19.73 -8.54
CA GLY A 137 -10.92 -19.88 -7.47
C GLY A 137 -9.68 -20.66 -7.91
N PHE A 138 -8.50 -20.20 -7.49
CA PHE A 138 -7.22 -20.82 -7.79
C PHE A 138 -6.21 -20.66 -6.66
N ASN A 139 -5.01 -21.22 -6.82
CA ASN A 139 -3.95 -21.11 -5.83
C ASN A 139 -2.73 -20.39 -6.40
N ILE A 140 -2.06 -19.62 -5.55
CA ILE A 140 -0.70 -19.14 -5.83
C ILE A 140 0.25 -20.00 -4.99
N VAL A 141 1.13 -20.73 -5.66
CA VAL A 141 2.09 -21.66 -5.02
C VAL A 141 3.51 -21.18 -5.25
N GLY A 142 4.30 -21.06 -4.19
CA GLY A 142 5.66 -20.56 -4.27
C GLY A 142 6.32 -20.32 -2.91
N ILE A 143 7.35 -19.48 -2.90
CA ILE A 143 7.94 -18.99 -1.64
C ILE A 143 7.14 -17.80 -1.12
N MET A 144 7.06 -17.66 0.20
CA MET A 144 6.34 -16.56 0.86
C MET A 144 7.20 -15.93 1.96
N LYS A 145 7.11 -14.61 2.10
CA LYS A 145 7.68 -13.87 3.23
C LYS A 145 6.82 -12.65 3.57
N ARG A 146 6.69 -12.36 4.86
CA ARG A 146 6.16 -11.07 5.35
C ARG A 146 7.23 -10.01 5.21
N VAL A 147 6.99 -8.96 4.43
CA VAL A 147 7.98 -7.92 4.11
C VAL A 147 7.42 -6.52 4.39
N PRO A 148 8.28 -5.54 4.75
CA PRO A 148 7.84 -4.16 4.89
C PRO A 148 7.41 -3.59 3.53
N ILE A 149 6.41 -2.71 3.54
CA ILE A 149 5.95 -1.99 2.36
C ILE A 149 6.99 -0.94 1.99
N VAL A 150 7.45 -0.99 0.74
CA VAL A 150 8.32 0.01 0.12
C VAL A 150 7.54 0.57 -1.07
N ILE A 151 7.20 1.85 -1.03
CA ILE A 151 6.35 2.49 -2.05
C ILE A 151 7.18 3.04 -3.21
N GLU A 152 8.40 3.48 -2.94
CA GLU A 152 9.33 4.01 -3.93
C GLU A 152 10.61 3.17 -3.96
N GLY A 153 11.08 2.85 -5.18
CA GLY A 153 12.27 2.03 -5.39
C GLY A 153 12.04 0.52 -5.26
N GLU A 154 13.15 -0.22 -5.28
CA GLU A 154 13.15 -1.68 -5.15
C GLU A 154 13.01 -2.10 -3.68
N ASN A 155 12.22 -3.14 -3.43
CA ASN A 155 12.11 -3.72 -2.09
C ASN A 155 13.25 -4.76 -1.88
N PRO A 156 14.21 -4.50 -0.99
CA PRO A 156 15.38 -5.38 -0.81
C PRO A 156 15.00 -6.77 -0.32
N GLU A 157 13.93 -6.90 0.46
CA GLU A 157 13.46 -8.20 0.94
C GLU A 157 12.87 -9.04 -0.21
N ILE A 158 12.19 -8.40 -1.17
CA ILE A 158 11.65 -9.07 -2.37
C ILE A 158 12.80 -9.46 -3.31
N ALA A 159 13.81 -8.59 -3.48
CA ALA A 159 15.01 -8.90 -4.24
C ALA A 159 15.75 -10.12 -3.65
N ALA A 160 15.91 -10.18 -2.33
CA ALA A 160 16.50 -11.33 -1.64
C ALA A 160 15.66 -12.61 -1.82
N MET A 161 14.33 -12.51 -1.83
CA MET A 161 13.47 -13.66 -2.14
C MET A 161 13.74 -14.21 -3.55
N TRP A 162 13.88 -13.35 -4.56
CA TRP A 162 14.26 -13.77 -5.92
C TRP A 162 15.61 -14.48 -5.96
N GLN A 163 16.62 -13.92 -5.27
CA GLN A 163 17.96 -14.52 -5.19
C GLN A 163 17.98 -15.88 -4.49
N SER A 164 17.00 -16.16 -3.61
CA SER A 164 16.88 -17.44 -2.92
C SER A 164 16.30 -18.58 -3.77
N LEU A 165 15.76 -18.27 -4.96
CA LEU A 165 15.20 -19.27 -5.87
C LEU A 165 16.30 -19.89 -6.74
N THR A 166 16.50 -21.20 -6.58
CA THR A 166 17.37 -21.99 -7.44
C THR A 166 16.70 -22.29 -8.79
N MET A 167 17.50 -22.58 -9.82
CA MET A 167 16.97 -22.98 -11.14
C MET A 167 16.05 -24.20 -11.06
N GLU A 168 16.40 -25.19 -10.23
CA GLU A 168 15.56 -26.38 -9.99
C GLU A 168 14.17 -26.01 -9.45
N ARG A 169 14.10 -25.11 -8.45
CA ARG A 169 12.82 -24.64 -7.91
C ARG A 169 12.02 -23.84 -8.93
N ILE A 170 12.69 -23.05 -9.77
CA ILE A 170 12.07 -22.31 -10.87
C ILE A 170 11.42 -23.27 -11.86
N GLU A 171 12.12 -24.34 -12.26
CA GLU A 171 11.58 -25.35 -13.18
C GLU A 171 10.40 -26.11 -12.57
N GLU A 172 10.46 -26.47 -11.29
CA GLU A 172 9.34 -27.09 -10.58
C GLU A 172 8.10 -26.19 -10.55
N LEU A 173 8.29 -24.90 -10.23
CA LEU A 173 7.21 -23.92 -10.25
C LEU A 173 6.61 -23.77 -11.65
N GLN A 174 7.44 -23.68 -12.69
CA GLN A 174 6.97 -23.61 -14.06
C GLN A 174 6.12 -24.82 -14.46
N LYS A 175 6.47 -26.04 -14.02
CA LYS A 175 5.66 -27.25 -14.24
C LYS A 175 4.29 -27.18 -13.57
N LEU A 176 4.14 -26.41 -12.48
CA LEU A 176 2.85 -26.23 -11.80
C LEU A 176 1.97 -25.17 -12.47
N SER A 177 2.55 -24.21 -13.21
CA SER A 177 1.80 -23.13 -13.87
C SER A 177 0.89 -23.67 -14.98
N ASN A 178 -0.42 -23.71 -14.73
CA ASN A 178 -1.41 -24.26 -15.65
C ASN A 178 -2.61 -23.33 -15.93
N ILE A 179 -2.63 -22.15 -15.31
CA ILE A 179 -3.66 -21.13 -15.50
C ILE A 179 -3.02 -19.75 -15.66
N ASP A 180 -3.77 -18.80 -16.20
CA ASP A 180 -3.31 -17.41 -16.27
C ASP A 180 -3.44 -16.69 -14.92
N PRO A 181 -2.46 -15.86 -14.53
CA PRO A 181 -1.24 -15.52 -15.29
C PRO A 181 -0.20 -16.66 -15.33
N LYS A 182 0.21 -17.04 -16.55
CA LYS A 182 1.25 -18.06 -16.79
C LYS A 182 2.63 -17.59 -16.39
N GLY A 183 3.48 -18.55 -16.02
CA GLY A 183 4.86 -18.32 -15.61
C GLY A 183 4.96 -17.87 -14.16
N ILE A 184 6.16 -17.44 -13.77
CA ILE A 184 6.41 -16.95 -12.42
C ILE A 184 5.78 -15.57 -12.26
N ILE A 185 5.07 -15.41 -11.16
CA ILE A 185 4.39 -14.18 -10.76
C ILE A 185 4.88 -13.75 -9.38
N GLN A 186 4.71 -12.46 -9.14
CA GLN A 186 4.78 -11.88 -7.80
C GLN A 186 3.35 -11.58 -7.34
N ALA A 187 3.00 -11.93 -6.12
CA ALA A 187 1.69 -11.61 -5.57
C ALA A 187 1.84 -11.00 -4.17
N SER A 188 1.21 -9.85 -3.97
CA SER A 188 1.22 -9.12 -2.70
C SER A 188 -0.17 -9.15 -2.09
N THR A 189 -0.29 -9.59 -0.85
CA THR A 189 -1.58 -9.70 -0.13
C THR A 189 -1.43 -9.33 1.35
N ASN A 190 -2.55 -9.35 2.10
CA ASN A 190 -2.59 -9.14 3.54
C ASN A 190 -1.89 -7.84 3.98
N PHE A 191 -2.09 -6.76 3.20
CA PHE A 191 -1.54 -5.45 3.51
C PHE A 191 -1.99 -4.98 4.89
N SER A 192 -1.02 -4.61 5.71
CA SER A 192 -1.23 -4.09 7.05
C SER A 192 -0.58 -2.72 7.19
N GLU A 193 -1.21 -1.91 8.01
CA GLU A 193 -0.85 -0.51 8.23
C GLU A 193 0.23 -0.32 9.31
N GLY A 194 0.58 -1.37 10.07
CA GLY A 194 1.63 -1.35 11.08
C GLY A 194 1.45 -0.24 12.12
N ARG A 195 0.46 -0.35 13.03
CA ARG A 195 0.15 0.70 14.01
C ARG A 195 1.28 1.03 14.99
N MET A 196 2.18 0.07 15.28
CA MET A 196 3.24 0.23 16.30
C MET A 196 4.67 0.05 15.78
N GLU A 197 4.87 -0.60 14.63
CA GLU A 197 6.20 -0.97 14.11
C GLU A 197 6.74 0.01 13.05
N GLU A 198 6.17 1.21 12.95
CA GLU A 198 6.69 2.33 12.14
C GLU A 198 6.68 2.11 10.62
N LYS A 199 6.25 0.94 10.13
CA LYS A 199 6.12 0.60 8.70
C LYS A 199 4.93 -0.34 8.48
N GLY A 200 4.23 -0.17 7.36
CA GLY A 200 3.26 -1.17 6.90
C GLY A 200 3.96 -2.44 6.41
N TYR A 201 3.24 -3.55 6.40
CA TYR A 201 3.75 -4.86 5.93
C TYR A 201 2.76 -5.54 4.97
N LEU A 202 3.27 -6.40 4.11
CA LEU A 202 2.48 -7.27 3.23
C LEU A 202 3.06 -8.69 3.22
N ASP A 203 2.24 -9.66 2.84
CA ASP A 203 2.70 -11.01 2.50
C ASP A 203 3.08 -11.02 1.03
N GLN A 204 4.34 -11.26 0.75
CA GLN A 204 4.86 -11.38 -0.61
C GLN A 204 4.98 -12.84 -0.99
N TYR A 205 4.48 -13.19 -2.15
CA TYR A 205 4.69 -14.49 -2.80
C TYR A 205 5.50 -14.30 -4.09
N ILE A 206 6.43 -15.24 -4.34
CA ILE A 206 7.03 -15.45 -5.65
C ILE A 206 6.75 -16.89 -6.04
N GLY A 207 5.97 -17.09 -7.09
CA GLY A 207 5.36 -18.39 -7.36
C GLY A 207 4.61 -18.44 -8.68
N VAL A 208 3.65 -19.34 -8.80
CA VAL A 208 2.82 -19.51 -10.00
C VAL A 208 1.35 -19.62 -9.64
N ALA A 209 0.48 -19.19 -10.55
CA ALA A 209 -0.95 -19.47 -10.48
C ALA A 209 -1.22 -20.93 -10.91
N THR A 210 -1.93 -21.70 -10.08
CA THR A 210 -2.19 -23.12 -10.33
C THR A 210 -3.48 -23.64 -9.69
N THR A 211 -4.06 -24.68 -10.27
CA THR A 211 -5.11 -25.51 -9.64
C THR A 211 -4.59 -26.87 -9.17
N ARG A 212 -3.30 -27.15 -9.38
CA ARG A 212 -2.66 -28.42 -9.02
C ARG A 212 -2.27 -28.46 -7.55
N GLU A 213 -2.03 -29.65 -7.02
CA GLU A 213 -1.49 -29.82 -5.68
C GLU A 213 -0.05 -29.30 -5.58
N LYS A 214 0.27 -28.73 -4.42
CA LYS A 214 1.59 -28.16 -4.14
C LYS A 214 2.55 -29.21 -3.57
N PRO A 215 3.86 -29.10 -3.86
CA PRO A 215 4.91 -29.71 -3.04
C PRO A 215 4.85 -29.25 -1.56
N LYS A 216 5.32 -30.09 -0.63
CA LYS A 216 5.22 -29.80 0.83
C LYS A 216 5.95 -28.53 1.26
N TYR A 217 7.09 -28.22 0.63
CA TYR A 217 7.97 -27.09 1.01
C TYR A 217 7.56 -25.74 0.43
N PHE A 218 6.62 -25.68 -0.52
CA PHE A 218 6.09 -24.40 -1.00
C PHE A 218 4.92 -23.92 -0.15
N SER A 219 4.83 -22.60 0.00
CA SER A 219 3.66 -21.93 0.55
C SER A 219 2.53 -21.90 -0.48
N LYS A 220 1.30 -21.76 0.00
CA LYS A 220 0.09 -21.66 -0.81
C LYS A 220 -0.76 -20.49 -0.33
N LEU A 221 -1.23 -19.70 -1.27
CA LEU A 221 -2.29 -18.72 -1.07
C LEU A 221 -3.51 -19.18 -1.86
N GLU A 222 -4.63 -19.36 -1.18
CA GLU A 222 -5.91 -19.64 -1.81
C GLU A 222 -6.54 -18.32 -2.27
N VAL A 223 -6.91 -18.26 -3.54
CA VAL A 223 -7.53 -17.09 -4.16
C VAL A 223 -8.97 -17.49 -4.53
N PRO A 224 -9.99 -16.86 -3.93
CA PRO A 224 -11.38 -17.16 -4.27
C PRO A 224 -11.70 -16.69 -5.68
N ALA A 225 -12.90 -17.02 -6.16
CA ALA A 225 -13.39 -16.46 -7.42
C ALA A 225 -13.50 -14.92 -7.31
N LEU A 226 -12.85 -14.21 -8.22
CA LEU A 226 -12.70 -12.75 -8.19
C LEU A 226 -12.84 -12.16 -9.60
N THR A 227 -13.27 -10.89 -9.65
CA THR A 227 -13.17 -10.05 -10.84
C THR A 227 -11.86 -9.28 -10.78
N TRP A 228 -11.15 -9.22 -11.90
CA TRP A 228 -9.81 -8.66 -12.02
C TRP A 228 -9.81 -7.52 -13.04
N ALA A 229 -9.23 -6.39 -12.67
CA ALA A 229 -8.76 -5.40 -13.63
C ALA A 229 -7.30 -5.70 -13.95
N ILE A 230 -7.02 -5.97 -15.23
CA ILE A 230 -5.69 -6.37 -15.70
C ILE A 230 -5.16 -5.26 -16.59
N PHE A 231 -4.02 -4.68 -16.22
CA PHE A 231 -3.38 -3.57 -16.91
C PHE A 231 -2.07 -4.01 -17.54
N GLU A 232 -1.80 -3.51 -18.74
CA GLU A 232 -0.55 -3.78 -19.44
C GLU A 232 0.45 -2.63 -19.21
N SER A 233 1.70 -2.99 -18.90
CA SER A 233 2.82 -2.06 -18.79
C SER A 233 3.93 -2.53 -19.72
N THR A 234 4.34 -1.66 -20.65
CA THR A 234 5.45 -1.93 -21.58
C THR A 234 6.44 -0.78 -21.56
N GLY A 235 7.69 -1.05 -21.16
CA GLY A 235 8.75 -0.04 -21.14
C GLY A 235 9.94 -0.42 -20.26
N PRO A 236 10.83 0.54 -19.94
CA PRO A 236 11.96 0.32 -19.03
C PRO A 236 11.50 -0.07 -17.62
N PHE A 237 12.11 -1.11 -17.05
CA PHE A 237 11.87 -1.59 -15.68
C PHE A 237 12.90 -0.98 -14.70
N PRO A 238 12.53 -0.64 -13.45
CA PRO A 238 11.20 -0.74 -12.84
C PRO A 238 10.31 0.50 -13.04
N ASN A 239 10.84 1.59 -13.62
CA ASN A 239 10.17 2.89 -13.61
C ASN A 239 8.79 2.87 -14.28
N THR A 240 8.68 2.29 -15.48
CA THR A 240 7.38 2.22 -16.21
C THR A 240 6.33 1.46 -15.42
N LEU A 241 6.74 0.43 -14.69
CA LEU A 241 5.84 -0.36 -13.86
C LEU A 241 5.34 0.47 -12.66
N GLN A 242 6.23 1.19 -11.99
CA GLN A 242 5.85 2.08 -10.88
C GLN A 242 4.93 3.22 -11.34
N GLU A 243 5.22 3.83 -12.49
CA GLU A 243 4.36 4.83 -13.12
C GLU A 243 2.97 4.25 -13.43
N THR A 244 2.90 3.04 -14.00
CA THR A 244 1.63 2.38 -14.32
C THR A 244 0.81 2.14 -13.05
N TRP A 245 1.42 1.64 -11.97
CA TRP A 245 0.76 1.52 -10.66
C TRP A 245 0.22 2.86 -10.17
N GLY A 246 1.02 3.92 -10.23
CA GLY A 246 0.60 5.27 -9.87
C GLY A 246 -0.63 5.73 -10.65
N ARG A 247 -0.61 5.58 -11.97
CA ARG A 247 -1.71 5.97 -12.87
C ARG A 247 -2.98 5.14 -12.65
N ILE A 248 -2.87 3.85 -12.33
CA ILE A 248 -4.05 3.03 -12.02
C ILE A 248 -4.81 3.63 -10.82
N TYR A 249 -4.10 4.03 -9.77
CA TYR A 249 -4.69 4.61 -8.56
C TYR A 249 -5.05 6.09 -8.68
N SER A 250 -4.36 6.88 -9.51
CA SER A 250 -4.59 8.32 -9.66
C SER A 250 -5.53 8.70 -10.80
N GLU A 251 -5.61 7.89 -11.87
CA GLU A 251 -6.38 8.17 -13.08
C GLU A 251 -7.52 7.17 -13.27
N TRP A 252 -7.21 5.86 -13.28
CA TRP A 252 -8.20 4.84 -13.64
C TRP A 252 -9.25 4.61 -12.56
N PHE A 253 -8.85 4.31 -11.31
CA PHE A 253 -9.80 4.10 -10.22
C PHE A 253 -10.76 5.29 -10.04
N PRO A 254 -10.27 6.55 -10.02
CA PRO A 254 -11.14 7.72 -9.92
C PRO A 254 -12.13 7.94 -11.06
N SER A 255 -11.81 7.47 -12.26
CA SER A 255 -12.67 7.61 -13.45
C SER A 255 -13.50 6.36 -13.74
N SER A 256 -13.28 5.27 -13.01
CA SER A 256 -13.96 3.99 -13.18
C SER A 256 -15.15 3.83 -12.23
N ASN A 257 -16.01 2.84 -12.50
CA ASN A 257 -17.04 2.36 -11.57
C ASN A 257 -16.56 1.15 -10.77
N TYR A 258 -15.26 1.04 -10.49
CA TYR A 258 -14.67 -0.08 -9.75
C TYR A 258 -13.97 0.42 -8.49
N GLN A 259 -13.98 -0.40 -7.44
CA GLN A 259 -13.12 -0.24 -6.28
C GLN A 259 -12.22 -1.47 -6.13
N VAL A 260 -11.08 -1.29 -5.47
CA VAL A 260 -10.22 -2.41 -5.10
C VAL A 260 -10.98 -3.32 -4.12
N LYS A 261 -10.98 -4.62 -4.41
CA LYS A 261 -11.49 -5.66 -3.52
C LYS A 261 -10.33 -6.29 -2.77
N GLU A 262 -10.55 -6.72 -1.53
CA GLU A 262 -9.53 -7.44 -0.77
C GLU A 262 -9.14 -8.75 -1.47
N GLY A 263 -7.84 -8.95 -1.67
CA GLY A 263 -7.26 -10.07 -2.40
C GLY A 263 -5.80 -9.79 -2.81
N PRO A 264 -5.13 -10.75 -3.46
CA PRO A 264 -3.77 -10.54 -3.92
C PRO A 264 -3.71 -9.61 -5.13
N GLU A 265 -2.82 -8.63 -5.09
CA GLU A 265 -2.38 -7.87 -6.26
C GLU A 265 -1.25 -8.65 -6.95
N ILE A 266 -1.37 -8.95 -8.24
CA ILE A 266 -0.43 -9.82 -8.97
C ILE A 266 0.33 -9.02 -10.02
N LEU A 267 1.65 -9.22 -10.06
CA LEU A 267 2.53 -8.79 -11.14
C LEU A 267 3.01 -10.02 -11.91
N SER A 268 2.68 -10.08 -13.19
CA SER A 268 3.17 -11.08 -14.14
C SER A 268 4.15 -10.42 -15.11
N ILE A 269 5.41 -10.83 -15.07
CA ILE A 269 6.43 -10.34 -16.00
C ILE A 269 6.44 -11.28 -17.21
N LYS A 270 6.15 -10.77 -18.40
CA LYS A 270 6.11 -11.56 -19.64
C LYS A 270 7.45 -11.61 -20.36
N SER A 271 8.28 -10.57 -20.19
CA SER A 271 9.63 -10.52 -20.77
C SER A 271 10.62 -11.34 -19.94
N LYS A 272 11.53 -12.07 -20.61
CA LYS A 272 12.61 -12.83 -19.94
C LYS A 272 13.80 -11.96 -19.54
N ASP A 273 14.03 -10.88 -20.28
CA ASP A 273 15.11 -9.92 -20.03
C ASP A 273 14.54 -8.62 -19.47
N LEU A 274 14.89 -8.33 -18.21
CA LEU A 274 14.48 -7.12 -17.49
C LEU A 274 15.33 -5.89 -17.83
N THR A 275 16.46 -6.06 -18.51
CA THR A 275 17.33 -4.95 -18.94
C THR A 275 16.89 -4.34 -20.27
N SER A 276 15.94 -5.00 -20.96
CA SER A 276 15.34 -4.51 -22.18
C SER A 276 14.65 -3.16 -21.95
N SER A 277 14.71 -2.28 -22.96
CA SER A 277 13.93 -1.03 -22.97
C SER A 277 12.41 -1.27 -23.12
N SER A 278 11.97 -2.50 -23.36
CA SER A 278 10.57 -2.87 -23.59
C SER A 278 10.16 -4.11 -22.79
N VAL A 279 10.26 -4.03 -21.46
CA VAL A 279 9.78 -5.08 -20.56
C VAL A 279 8.25 -5.05 -20.53
N LYS A 280 7.62 -6.18 -20.87
CA LYS A 280 6.16 -6.35 -20.81
C LYS A 280 5.75 -6.97 -19.49
N CYS A 281 4.84 -6.32 -18.79
CA CYS A 281 4.26 -6.76 -17.53
C CYS A 281 2.73 -6.66 -17.58
N GLU A 282 2.06 -7.51 -16.82
CA GLU A 282 0.65 -7.36 -16.48
C GLU A 282 0.51 -7.12 -14.98
N ILE A 283 -0.29 -6.12 -14.62
CA ILE A 283 -0.72 -5.84 -13.25
C ILE A 283 -2.16 -6.32 -13.12
N TRP A 284 -2.43 -7.21 -12.17
CA TRP A 284 -3.76 -7.72 -11.89
C TRP A 284 -4.21 -7.23 -10.52
N ILE A 285 -5.33 -6.53 -10.49
CA ILE A 285 -5.91 -5.99 -9.26
C ILE A 285 -7.31 -6.58 -9.08
N PRO A 286 -7.62 -7.21 -7.94
CA PRO A 286 -8.97 -7.65 -7.64
C PRO A 286 -9.88 -6.43 -7.47
N VAL A 287 -11.01 -6.42 -8.18
CA VAL A 287 -11.94 -5.29 -8.20
C VAL A 287 -13.37 -5.74 -7.89
N LEU A 288 -14.16 -4.81 -7.37
CA LEU A 288 -15.61 -4.92 -7.24
C LEU A 288 -16.26 -3.79 -8.03
N LYS A 289 -17.24 -4.13 -8.86
CA LYS A 289 -18.04 -3.13 -9.56
C LYS A 289 -18.95 -2.43 -8.55
N MET A 290 -18.87 -1.11 -8.50
CA MET A 290 -19.78 -0.28 -7.73
C MET A 290 -21.13 -0.26 -8.45
N LEU A 291 -22.17 -0.70 -7.77
CA LEU A 291 -23.54 -0.47 -8.23
C LEU A 291 -23.82 1.01 -8.00
N ASN A 292 -23.87 1.80 -9.08
CA ASN A 292 -24.42 3.15 -8.97
C ASN A 292 -25.89 2.98 -8.57
N SER A 293 -26.24 3.33 -7.33
CA SER A 293 -27.59 3.80 -7.04
C SER A 293 -27.76 5.10 -7.84
N PHE A 294 -28.40 4.97 -9.00
CA PHE A 294 -28.91 6.07 -9.80
C PHE A 294 -29.88 6.91 -8.97
#